data_AF-J4H132-F1
#
_entry.id   AF-J4H132-F1
#
_cell.length_a   1.000
_cell.length_b   1.000
_cell.length_c   1.000
_cell.angle_alpha   90.00
_cell.angle_beta   90.00
_cell.angle_gamma   90.00
#
_symmetry.space_group_name_H-M   'P 1'
#
loop_
_entity.id
_entity.type
_entity.pdbx_description
1 polymer ?
#
loop_
_entity_poly.entity_id
_entity_poly.type
_entity_poly.pdbx_seq_one_letter_code
_entity_poly.pdbx_strand_id
1 'polypeptide(L)'
;MPRVYKPGKVAIILQGRQAGKKVVVIKQQDEGTKERPYPHAIVAGIERYPLKVTKRMGSKKVAKRSKIKPFIKVVNYSHLFPTRYALELEGLKGTVAADTFKEPSQREDSKKQIKKLLEDRYTGGKNKWFFQPLRVKGGGHASNPGFSSTTGVQIAMARFNGVTYDSTTQTAEIGTGLIWDDVYAALEPFGVNVVGGRVTGVGVAGFTLGGGFSFLTNQYGLTIDSMVSYDLVLPNGTATTVTASSNPDLFWALKGGFNNFASQKFDKSGIVTQFTLKAYPQGEGGIILTSEIDQVETATANFYANVTDPKASIISTFNYDLGLTIAEINIFYDAPAQPDGIFDEFLAIPALLQDISTRSFLSLVLSAPSNVTTGLRGYFDTVSLYEITPSIMEAIVNETEFWSSNLALEVPGLFVSYDVEPFLPNAFSYGSDSAWPPTRTQTVLPLNIYYGWGLEASDSLINQVMQESASYLAQLAGVASAALYPNYAIYDTPLANMYGDNVAMLQEIKTQYDPDNVMNLAGGWKF
;
A
#
# COMPACT_ATOMS: atom_id res chain seq x y z
N MET A 1 12.02 16.75 -29.24
CA MET A 1 11.83 16.06 -27.93
C MET A 1 13.15 16.03 -27.17
N PRO A 2 13.15 15.96 -25.84
CA PRO A 2 14.35 15.70 -25.05
C PRO A 2 14.96 14.32 -25.42
N ARG A 3 16.30 14.23 -25.51
CA ARG A 3 16.99 12.94 -25.71
C ARG A 3 17.03 12.16 -24.38
N VAL A 4 15.93 11.48 -24.03
CA VAL A 4 15.77 10.78 -22.74
C VAL A 4 16.60 9.49 -22.67
N TYR A 5 16.59 8.69 -23.75
CA TYR A 5 17.21 7.36 -23.81
C TYR A 5 18.71 7.39 -24.15
N LYS A 6 19.50 8.21 -23.46
CA LYS A 6 20.96 8.27 -23.66
C LYS A 6 21.62 6.92 -23.33
N PRO A 7 22.68 6.48 -24.04
CA PRO A 7 23.46 5.30 -23.68
C PRO A 7 23.83 5.29 -22.19
N GLY A 8 23.58 4.16 -21.52
CA GLY A 8 23.72 3.98 -20.08
C GLY A 8 22.47 4.32 -19.27
N LYS A 9 21.45 5.00 -19.82
CA LYS A 9 20.17 5.17 -19.11
C LYS A 9 19.46 3.84 -18.94
N VAL A 10 18.82 3.66 -17.79
CA VAL A 10 17.98 2.50 -17.51
C VAL A 10 16.52 2.83 -17.81
N ALA A 11 15.85 1.91 -18.48
CA ALA A 11 14.44 1.96 -18.81
C ALA A 11 13.75 0.65 -18.39
N ILE A 12 12.42 0.68 -18.28
CA ILE A 12 11.59 -0.52 -18.21
C ILE A 12 11.03 -0.78 -19.61
N ILE A 13 11.01 -2.02 -20.09
CA ILE A 13 10.22 -2.32 -21.29
C ILE A 13 8.74 -2.32 -20.91
N LEU A 14 7.92 -1.63 -21.71
CA LEU A 14 6.48 -1.59 -21.52
C LEU A 14 5.76 -2.77 -22.21
N GLN A 15 6.23 -3.26 -23.37
CA GLN A 15 5.44 -4.19 -24.19
C GLN A 15 6.10 -5.52 -24.61
N GLY A 16 5.27 -6.56 -24.66
CA GLY A 16 5.57 -7.95 -25.07
C GLY A 16 6.34 -8.76 -24.04
N ARG A 17 6.83 -9.96 -24.40
CA ARG A 17 7.50 -10.98 -23.56
C ARG A 17 8.70 -10.53 -22.67
N GLN A 18 9.11 -9.27 -22.71
CA GLN A 18 10.15 -8.73 -21.82
C GLN A 18 9.67 -7.47 -21.08
N ALA A 19 8.36 -7.25 -21.00
CA ALA A 19 7.79 -6.12 -20.27
C ALA A 19 7.96 -6.26 -18.74
N GLY A 20 7.96 -5.13 -18.05
CA GLY A 20 8.37 -5.02 -16.65
C GLY A 20 9.87 -5.29 -16.37
N LYS A 21 10.63 -5.84 -17.34
CA LYS A 21 12.06 -6.09 -17.18
C LYS A 21 12.85 -4.78 -17.29
N LYS A 22 13.84 -4.61 -16.41
CA LYS A 22 14.82 -3.51 -16.51
C LYS A 22 15.79 -3.77 -17.65
N VAL A 23 16.04 -2.72 -18.43
CA VAL A 23 17.03 -2.69 -19.51
C VAL A 23 17.95 -1.49 -19.36
N VAL A 24 19.20 -1.63 -19.80
CA VAL A 24 20.11 -0.51 -20.04
C VAL A 24 20.15 -0.23 -21.55
N VAL A 25 20.09 1.05 -21.92
CA VAL A 25 20.24 1.47 -23.31
C VAL A 25 21.71 1.38 -23.71
N ILE A 26 22.01 0.53 -24.71
CA ILE A 26 23.36 0.36 -25.27
C ILE A 26 23.62 1.40 -26.36
N LYS A 27 22.63 1.65 -27.23
CA LYS A 27 22.68 2.66 -28.30
C LYS A 27 21.30 3.27 -28.53
N GLN A 28 21.25 4.60 -28.66
CA GLN A 28 20.08 5.37 -29.08
C GLN A 28 20.07 5.55 -30.61
N GLN A 29 18.89 5.57 -31.24
CA GLN A 29 18.69 5.84 -32.67
C GLN A 29 17.48 6.77 -32.79
N ASP A 30 17.68 8.06 -32.50
CA ASP A 30 16.60 9.07 -32.40
C ASP A 30 15.85 9.28 -33.72
N GLU A 31 16.56 9.16 -34.85
CA GLU A 31 16.03 9.33 -36.22
C GLU A 31 15.65 8.00 -36.88
N GLY A 32 15.77 6.88 -36.15
CA GLY A 32 15.58 5.53 -36.69
C GLY A 32 16.72 5.05 -37.60
N THR A 33 16.40 4.14 -38.53
CA THR A 33 17.29 3.61 -39.59
C THR A 33 16.46 3.24 -40.83
N LYS A 34 17.13 2.94 -41.97
CA LYS A 34 16.45 2.43 -43.18
C LYS A 34 15.63 1.14 -42.95
N GLU A 35 16.05 0.29 -42.00
CA GLU A 35 15.32 -0.92 -41.61
C GLU A 35 14.19 -0.65 -40.60
N ARG A 36 14.23 0.49 -39.89
CA ARG A 36 13.32 0.86 -38.79
C ARG A 36 13.16 2.39 -38.74
N PRO A 37 12.27 2.99 -39.56
CA PRO A 37 12.16 4.45 -39.72
C PRO A 37 11.43 5.16 -38.56
N TYR A 38 11.60 4.67 -37.33
CA TYR A 38 11.01 5.19 -36.11
C TYR A 38 12.07 5.26 -34.98
N PRO A 39 11.94 6.21 -34.02
CA PRO A 39 12.89 6.35 -32.92
C PRO A 39 12.97 5.07 -32.07
N HIS A 40 14.18 4.55 -31.85
CA HIS A 40 14.37 3.29 -31.11
C HIS A 40 15.70 3.20 -30.37
N ALA A 41 15.76 2.29 -29.39
CA ALA A 41 16.98 1.94 -28.68
C ALA A 41 17.37 0.48 -28.95
N ILE A 42 18.68 0.23 -29.01
CA ILE A 42 19.26 -1.10 -28.78
C ILE A 42 19.49 -1.22 -27.28
N VAL A 43 18.87 -2.23 -26.65
CA VAL A 43 18.88 -2.40 -25.19
C VAL A 43 19.34 -3.80 -24.78
N ALA A 44 19.97 -3.88 -23.62
CA ALA A 44 20.33 -5.13 -22.95
C ALA A 44 19.60 -5.22 -21.61
N GLY A 45 19.04 -6.38 -21.28
CA GLY A 45 18.20 -6.57 -20.10
C GLY A 45 18.39 -7.91 -19.41
N ILE A 46 17.71 -8.09 -18.29
CA ILE A 46 17.72 -9.33 -17.50
C ILE A 46 16.37 -10.04 -17.66
N GLU A 47 16.39 -11.24 -18.26
CA GLU A 47 15.20 -12.10 -18.38
C GLU A 47 14.97 -12.85 -17.06
N ARG A 48 16.05 -13.42 -16.50
CA ARG A 48 16.08 -14.12 -15.21
C ARG A 48 17.11 -13.47 -14.28
N TYR A 49 16.61 -12.90 -13.18
CA TYR A 49 17.38 -12.23 -12.14
C TYR A 49 18.14 -13.22 -11.23
N PRO A 50 19.24 -12.78 -10.59
CA PRO A 50 19.93 -13.57 -9.57
C PRO A 50 19.11 -13.59 -8.26
N LEU A 51 19.30 -14.62 -7.44
CA LEU A 51 18.55 -14.84 -6.21
C LEU A 51 19.32 -14.36 -4.97
N LYS A 52 18.63 -13.80 -3.96
CA LYS A 52 19.22 -13.28 -2.70
C LYS A 52 20.29 -14.23 -2.13
N VAL A 53 21.52 -13.75 -1.99
CA VAL A 53 22.66 -14.43 -1.34
C VAL A 53 22.80 -13.90 0.09
N THR A 54 23.22 -14.74 1.03
CA THR A 54 23.54 -14.35 2.41
C THR A 54 24.92 -14.87 2.82
N LYS A 55 25.56 -14.22 3.82
CA LYS A 55 26.91 -14.58 4.30
C LYS A 55 27.05 -16.05 4.73
N ARG A 56 25.96 -16.70 5.16
CA ARG A 56 25.91 -18.11 5.58
C ARG A 56 25.87 -19.11 4.40
N MET A 57 25.89 -18.69 3.14
CA MET A 57 25.83 -19.58 1.97
C MET A 57 27.23 -19.98 1.46
N GLY A 58 27.52 -21.28 1.41
CA GLY A 58 28.74 -21.82 0.80
C GLY A 58 28.85 -21.51 -0.71
N SER A 59 30.09 -21.40 -1.21
CA SER A 59 30.44 -20.92 -2.56
C SER A 59 29.64 -21.56 -3.71
N LYS A 60 29.41 -22.88 -3.69
CA LYS A 60 28.58 -23.59 -4.69
C LYS A 60 27.14 -23.07 -4.75
N LYS A 61 26.54 -22.72 -3.59
CA LYS A 61 25.18 -22.17 -3.48
C LYS A 61 25.14 -20.70 -3.91
N VAL A 62 26.17 -19.92 -3.61
CA VAL A 62 26.37 -18.57 -4.14
C VAL A 62 26.44 -18.59 -5.67
N ALA A 63 27.37 -19.36 -6.25
CA ALA A 63 27.55 -19.45 -7.70
C ALA A 63 26.33 -19.99 -8.46
N LYS A 64 25.46 -20.79 -7.83
CA LYS A 64 24.17 -21.20 -8.41
C LYS A 64 23.13 -20.07 -8.37
N ARG A 65 23.12 -19.24 -7.32
CA ARG A 65 22.13 -18.16 -7.11
C ARG A 65 22.49 -16.85 -7.80
N SER A 66 23.78 -16.57 -8.02
CA SER A 66 24.25 -15.40 -8.78
C SER A 66 24.06 -15.50 -10.30
N LYS A 67 23.51 -16.62 -10.82
CA LYS A 67 23.36 -16.81 -12.28
C LYS A 67 22.31 -15.89 -12.89
N ILE A 68 22.65 -15.29 -14.01
CA ILE A 68 21.80 -14.37 -14.79
C ILE A 68 21.50 -14.97 -16.16
N LYS A 69 20.27 -14.75 -16.66
CA LYS A 69 19.96 -14.91 -18.09
C LYS A 69 19.65 -13.53 -18.68
N PRO A 70 20.51 -12.97 -19.54
CA PRO A 70 20.23 -11.70 -20.20
C PRO A 70 19.43 -11.88 -21.49
N PHE A 71 18.86 -10.79 -21.97
CA PHE A 71 18.35 -10.66 -23.33
C PHE A 71 18.88 -9.37 -24.00
N ILE A 72 18.79 -9.32 -25.32
CA ILE A 72 19.04 -8.13 -26.15
C ILE A 72 17.81 -7.89 -27.03
N LYS A 73 17.43 -6.62 -27.24
CA LYS A 73 16.25 -6.26 -28.04
C LYS A 73 16.45 -4.90 -28.71
N VAL A 74 15.79 -4.70 -29.86
CA VAL A 74 15.55 -3.37 -30.44
C VAL A 74 14.14 -2.95 -30.04
N VAL A 75 13.97 -1.78 -29.42
CA VAL A 75 12.72 -1.34 -28.80
C VAL A 75 12.41 0.11 -29.21
N ASN A 76 11.20 0.36 -29.72
CA ASN A 76 10.70 1.71 -29.99
C ASN A 76 10.63 2.51 -28.68
N TYR A 77 10.93 3.80 -28.71
CA TYR A 77 10.81 4.70 -27.56
C TYR A 77 9.40 4.73 -26.95
N SER A 78 8.35 4.45 -27.72
CA SER A 78 6.97 4.27 -27.21
C SER A 78 6.82 3.08 -26.25
N HIS A 79 7.70 2.07 -26.34
CA HIS A 79 7.62 0.83 -25.55
C HIS A 79 8.71 0.76 -24.47
N LEU A 80 9.24 1.92 -24.07
CA LEU A 80 10.17 2.10 -22.96
C LEU A 80 9.60 3.11 -21.97
N PHE A 81 9.70 2.81 -20.67
CA PHE A 81 9.48 3.79 -19.61
C PHE A 81 10.85 4.30 -19.12
N PRO A 82 11.15 5.61 -19.17
CA PRO A 82 12.44 6.13 -18.79
C PRO A 82 12.56 6.21 -17.26
N THR A 83 13.72 5.84 -16.71
CA THR A 83 13.98 5.98 -15.26
C THR A 83 15.05 7.03 -14.98
N ARG A 84 15.09 7.56 -13.75
CA ARG A 84 16.19 8.46 -13.32
C ARG A 84 17.56 7.77 -13.36
N TYR A 85 17.58 6.46 -13.17
CA TYR A 85 18.78 5.64 -13.00
C TYR A 85 19.63 5.54 -14.28
N ALA A 86 20.94 5.41 -14.08
CA ALA A 86 21.92 5.14 -15.13
C ALA A 86 22.88 4.04 -14.66
N LEU A 87 23.36 3.23 -15.61
CA LEU A 87 24.33 2.16 -15.42
C LEU A 87 25.48 2.38 -16.39
N GLU A 88 26.71 2.34 -15.87
CA GLU A 88 27.92 2.62 -16.65
C GLU A 88 28.11 1.55 -17.73
N LEU A 89 28.34 1.97 -18.97
CA LEU A 89 28.53 1.05 -20.10
C LEU A 89 29.96 0.46 -20.18
N GLU A 90 30.71 0.41 -19.06
CA GLU A 90 31.97 -0.36 -18.98
C GLU A 90 31.75 -1.79 -19.46
N GLY A 91 32.53 -2.22 -20.46
CA GLY A 91 32.41 -3.51 -21.13
C GLY A 91 31.15 -3.72 -21.97
N LEU A 92 30.03 -3.03 -21.67
CA LEU A 92 28.74 -3.18 -22.36
C LEU A 92 28.62 -2.36 -23.65
N LYS A 93 29.32 -1.21 -23.76
CA LYS A 93 29.32 -0.39 -24.99
C LYS A 93 29.91 -1.20 -26.15
N GLY A 94 29.15 -1.31 -27.24
CA GLY A 94 29.57 -2.06 -28.44
C GLY A 94 29.27 -3.57 -28.42
N THR A 95 28.82 -4.14 -27.29
CA THR A 95 28.42 -5.56 -27.21
C THR A 95 27.21 -5.93 -28.07
N VAL A 96 26.43 -4.93 -28.50
CA VAL A 96 25.29 -5.10 -29.40
C VAL A 96 25.28 -3.96 -30.42
N ALA A 97 25.26 -4.32 -31.70
CA ALA A 97 25.07 -3.42 -32.84
C ALA A 97 23.71 -3.72 -33.52
N ALA A 98 23.41 -3.01 -34.61
CA ALA A 98 22.24 -3.33 -35.44
C ALA A 98 22.40 -4.72 -36.08
N ASP A 99 23.57 -4.99 -36.66
CA ASP A 99 23.85 -6.23 -37.39
C ASP A 99 23.93 -7.47 -36.50
N THR A 100 24.19 -7.30 -35.19
CA THR A 100 24.05 -8.36 -34.17
C THR A 100 22.67 -9.03 -34.20
N PHE A 101 21.62 -8.32 -34.66
CA PHE A 101 20.28 -8.89 -34.80
C PHE A 101 20.06 -9.67 -36.11
N LYS A 102 21.02 -9.70 -37.04
CA LYS A 102 20.91 -10.46 -38.29
C LYS A 102 21.19 -11.95 -38.04
N GLU A 103 22.37 -12.28 -37.52
CA GLU A 103 22.79 -13.67 -37.32
C GLU A 103 22.49 -14.25 -35.92
N PRO A 104 21.92 -15.48 -35.81
CA PRO A 104 21.67 -16.13 -34.51
C PRO A 104 22.92 -16.32 -33.65
N SER A 105 24.06 -16.65 -34.26
CA SER A 105 25.36 -16.82 -33.57
C SER A 105 25.78 -15.54 -32.84
N GLN A 106 25.78 -14.41 -33.55
CA GLN A 106 26.10 -13.09 -32.99
C GLN A 106 25.17 -12.73 -31.82
N ARG A 107 23.86 -13.01 -31.95
CA ARG A 107 22.90 -12.81 -30.84
C ARG A 107 23.28 -13.60 -29.59
N GLU A 108 23.72 -14.86 -29.73
CA GLU A 108 24.15 -15.68 -28.59
C GLU A 108 25.49 -15.22 -28.01
N ASP A 109 26.47 -14.84 -28.82
CA ASP A 109 27.77 -14.39 -28.33
C ASP A 109 27.69 -13.05 -27.59
N SER A 110 26.91 -12.09 -28.11
CA SER A 110 26.55 -10.87 -27.37
C SER A 110 25.85 -11.19 -26.04
N LYS A 111 24.93 -12.17 -26.01
CA LYS A 111 24.29 -12.61 -24.77
C LYS A 111 25.27 -13.28 -23.80
N LYS A 112 26.26 -14.07 -24.26
CA LYS A 112 27.32 -14.64 -23.41
C LYS A 112 28.18 -13.53 -22.78
N GLN A 113 28.57 -12.53 -23.57
CA GLN A 113 29.38 -11.40 -23.09
C GLN A 113 28.62 -10.53 -22.07
N ILE A 114 27.38 -10.14 -22.40
CA ILE A 114 26.50 -9.38 -21.49
C ILE A 114 26.20 -10.17 -20.21
N LYS A 115 26.00 -11.49 -20.31
CA LYS A 115 25.81 -12.35 -19.14
C LYS A 115 26.99 -12.23 -18.19
N LYS A 116 28.21 -12.44 -18.69
CA LYS A 116 29.43 -12.33 -17.86
C LYS A 116 29.52 -10.94 -17.23
N LEU A 117 29.38 -9.87 -18.00
CA LEU A 117 29.45 -8.49 -17.50
C LEU A 117 28.41 -8.18 -16.41
N LEU A 118 27.20 -8.77 -16.50
CA LEU A 118 26.16 -8.61 -15.48
C LEU A 118 26.39 -9.51 -14.25
N GLU A 119 26.90 -10.73 -14.42
CA GLU A 119 27.28 -11.62 -13.31
C GLU A 119 28.48 -11.05 -12.53
N ASP A 120 29.49 -10.53 -13.24
CA ASP A 120 30.66 -9.84 -12.68
C ASP A 120 30.23 -8.55 -11.93
N ARG A 121 29.34 -7.73 -12.53
CA ARG A 121 28.81 -6.50 -11.89
C ARG A 121 27.97 -6.82 -10.65
N TYR A 122 27.14 -7.88 -10.68
CA TYR A 122 26.35 -8.33 -9.52
C TYR A 122 27.23 -8.85 -8.38
N THR A 123 28.19 -9.72 -8.68
CA THR A 123 29.09 -10.33 -7.68
C THR A 123 30.07 -9.33 -7.09
N GLY A 124 30.58 -8.39 -7.89
CA GLY A 124 31.33 -7.21 -7.43
C GLY A 124 30.49 -6.16 -6.70
N GLY A 125 29.18 -6.36 -6.55
CA GLY A 125 28.29 -5.47 -5.79
C GLY A 125 28.05 -4.09 -6.40
N LYS A 126 28.50 -3.83 -7.64
CA LYS A 126 28.23 -2.59 -8.39
C LYS A 126 26.75 -2.54 -8.80
N ASN A 127 26.10 -1.38 -8.66
CA ASN A 127 24.71 -1.13 -9.07
C ASN A 127 23.68 -2.20 -8.59
N LYS A 128 23.75 -2.64 -7.32
CA LYS A 128 22.88 -3.70 -6.75
C LYS A 128 21.39 -3.54 -7.13
N TRP A 129 20.91 -2.30 -7.18
CA TRP A 129 19.55 -1.91 -7.56
C TRP A 129 19.10 -2.38 -8.96
N PHE A 130 20.02 -2.60 -9.90
CA PHE A 130 19.69 -3.09 -11.24
C PHE A 130 19.24 -4.57 -11.20
N PHE A 131 19.72 -5.33 -10.22
CA PHE A 131 19.52 -6.77 -10.08
C PHE A 131 18.38 -7.17 -9.13
N GLN A 132 17.83 -6.21 -8.38
CA GLN A 132 16.64 -6.41 -7.54
C GLN A 132 15.34 -6.35 -8.37
N PRO A 133 14.17 -6.66 -7.78
CA PRO A 133 12.86 -6.29 -8.33
C PRO A 133 12.68 -4.79 -8.61
N LEU A 134 11.48 -4.44 -9.08
CA LEU A 134 10.92 -3.09 -8.99
C LEU A 134 10.28 -2.89 -7.60
N ARG A 135 9.63 -1.74 -7.36
CA ARG A 135 8.47 -1.55 -6.47
C ARG A 135 7.67 -0.32 -6.90
N VAL A 136 6.41 -0.22 -6.48
CA VAL A 136 5.53 0.95 -6.67
C VAL A 136 5.37 1.69 -5.34
N LYS A 137 5.34 3.03 -5.36
CA LYS A 137 5.03 3.88 -4.20
C LYS A 137 4.05 5.00 -4.62
N GLY A 138 2.83 4.98 -4.07
CA GLY A 138 1.94 6.17 -3.97
C GLY A 138 2.46 7.12 -2.90
N GLY A 139 1.60 7.67 -2.04
CA GLY A 139 2.07 8.29 -0.78
C GLY A 139 2.95 7.33 0.03
N GLY A 140 2.58 6.04 0.10
CA GLY A 140 3.45 4.95 0.54
C GLY A 140 3.74 4.92 2.04
N HIS A 141 2.66 4.97 2.82
CA HIS A 141 2.56 4.83 4.28
C HIS A 141 2.73 3.38 4.77
N ALA A 142 2.60 2.39 3.88
CA ALA A 142 2.72 0.97 4.24
C ALA A 142 4.12 0.63 4.79
N SER A 143 4.13 0.17 6.04
CA SER A 143 5.29 -0.22 6.86
C SER A 143 5.93 -1.55 6.41
N ASN A 144 5.10 -2.50 5.98
CA ASN A 144 5.50 -3.87 5.62
C ASN A 144 6.75 -3.92 4.70
N PRO A 145 7.85 -4.60 5.11
CA PRO A 145 9.16 -4.54 4.46
C PRO A 145 9.14 -4.80 2.95
N GLY A 146 9.43 -3.75 2.19
CA GLY A 146 9.48 -3.83 0.75
C GLY A 146 8.12 -3.87 0.04
N PHE A 147 7.03 -3.45 0.69
CA PHE A 147 5.77 -3.16 -0.01
C PHE A 147 5.89 -1.83 -0.75
N SER A 148 6.13 -0.74 -0.02
CA SER A 148 6.27 0.64 -0.53
C SER A 148 7.73 1.01 -0.90
N SER A 149 8.72 0.25 -0.43
CA SER A 149 10.14 0.59 -0.44
C SER A 149 11.00 -0.41 -1.21
N THR A 150 12.17 -0.01 -1.73
CA THR A 150 13.05 -0.96 -2.45
C THR A 150 14.52 -0.55 -2.48
N THR A 151 15.40 -1.55 -2.40
CA THR A 151 16.82 -1.40 -2.76
C THR A 151 17.04 -1.50 -4.28
N GLY A 152 15.96 -1.64 -5.06
CA GLY A 152 15.91 -1.73 -6.52
C GLY A 152 15.62 -0.40 -7.22
N VAL A 153 14.72 -0.46 -8.19
CA VAL A 153 14.19 0.71 -8.92
C VAL A 153 12.74 0.91 -8.49
N GLN A 154 12.44 2.08 -7.94
CA GLN A 154 11.10 2.44 -7.51
C GLN A 154 10.37 3.18 -8.64
N ILE A 155 9.12 2.79 -8.89
CA ILE A 155 8.12 3.53 -9.65
C ILE A 155 7.40 4.41 -8.61
N ALA A 156 7.84 5.67 -8.49
CA ALA A 156 7.20 6.65 -7.63
C ALA A 156 6.03 7.29 -8.39
N MET A 157 4.82 7.20 -7.85
CA MET A 157 3.58 7.61 -8.49
C MET A 157 3.25 9.09 -8.27
N ALA A 158 4.06 9.85 -7.52
CA ALA A 158 3.84 11.25 -7.09
C ALA A 158 3.75 12.32 -8.22
N ARG A 159 3.48 11.91 -9.47
CA ARG A 159 3.05 12.77 -10.59
C ARG A 159 1.67 12.40 -11.15
N PHE A 160 1.05 11.36 -10.62
CA PHE A 160 -0.39 11.11 -10.70
C PHE A 160 -1.02 11.84 -9.51
N ASN A 161 -0.98 13.17 -9.55
CA ASN A 161 -1.33 14.05 -8.43
C ASN A 161 -2.42 15.07 -8.81
N GLY A 162 -3.26 14.71 -9.79
CA GLY A 162 -4.47 15.46 -10.11
C GLY A 162 -5.64 15.03 -9.23
N VAL A 163 -6.51 16.00 -8.93
CA VAL A 163 -7.85 15.78 -8.39
C VAL A 163 -8.81 16.59 -9.24
N THR A 164 -9.91 15.98 -9.67
CA THR A 164 -10.95 16.58 -10.52
C THR A 164 -12.31 16.18 -9.95
N TYR A 165 -13.22 17.14 -9.77
CA TYR A 165 -14.59 16.89 -9.29
C TYR A 165 -15.61 17.25 -10.37
N ASP A 166 -16.55 16.35 -10.63
CA ASP A 166 -17.73 16.59 -11.45
C ASP A 166 -18.99 16.56 -10.59
N SER A 167 -19.63 17.72 -10.44
CA SER A 167 -20.90 17.88 -9.71
C SER A 167 -22.10 17.31 -10.45
N THR A 168 -21.98 16.98 -11.75
CA THR A 168 -23.04 16.36 -12.55
C THR A 168 -23.20 14.88 -12.20
N THR A 169 -22.08 14.16 -12.06
CA THR A 169 -22.03 12.75 -11.67
C THR A 169 -21.84 12.54 -10.16
N GLN A 170 -21.51 13.60 -9.42
CA GLN A 170 -21.08 13.56 -8.01
C GLN A 170 -19.88 12.61 -7.82
N THR A 171 -18.88 12.72 -8.70
CA THR A 171 -17.66 11.90 -8.64
C THR A 171 -16.40 12.74 -8.60
N ALA A 172 -15.39 12.23 -7.89
CA ALA A 172 -14.04 12.77 -7.86
C ALA A 172 -13.08 11.76 -8.51
N GLU A 173 -12.34 12.21 -9.54
CA GLU A 173 -11.20 11.45 -10.07
C GLU A 173 -9.94 11.85 -9.29
N ILE A 174 -9.23 10.86 -8.74
CA ILE A 174 -8.16 11.05 -7.75
C ILE A 174 -6.91 10.29 -8.16
N GLY A 175 -5.79 11.01 -8.32
CA GLY A 175 -4.50 10.45 -8.69
C GLY A 175 -3.87 9.58 -7.59
N THR A 176 -3.38 8.40 -7.96
CA THR A 176 -2.75 7.42 -7.03
C THR A 176 -1.38 7.84 -6.46
N GLY A 177 -0.86 9.00 -6.86
CA GLY A 177 0.38 9.57 -6.33
C GLY A 177 0.22 10.27 -4.99
N LEU A 178 -1.01 10.61 -4.61
CA LEU A 178 -1.35 11.51 -3.50
C LEU A 178 -1.30 10.86 -2.11
N ILE A 179 -1.30 11.71 -1.09
CA ILE A 179 -1.80 11.41 0.26
C ILE A 179 -3.23 11.97 0.41
N TRP A 180 -3.98 11.49 1.39
CA TRP A 180 -5.38 11.92 1.58
C TRP A 180 -5.54 13.41 1.86
N ASP A 181 -4.57 14.01 2.55
CA ASP A 181 -4.44 15.44 2.80
C ASP A 181 -4.60 16.28 1.50
N ASP A 182 -3.91 15.87 0.43
CA ASP A 182 -3.97 16.55 -0.88
C ASP A 182 -5.37 16.48 -1.49
N VAL A 183 -6.09 15.37 -1.27
CA VAL A 183 -7.43 15.13 -1.81
C VAL A 183 -8.45 16.01 -1.10
N TYR A 184 -8.37 16.09 0.22
CA TYR A 184 -9.28 16.92 1.02
C TYR A 184 -9.07 18.41 0.72
N ALA A 185 -7.81 18.86 0.62
CA ALA A 185 -7.49 20.23 0.20
C ALA A 185 -8.01 20.59 -1.20
N ALA A 186 -8.14 19.61 -2.11
CA ALA A 186 -8.65 19.81 -3.46
C ALA A 186 -10.19 19.74 -3.56
N LEU A 187 -10.86 19.04 -2.65
CA LEU A 187 -12.33 18.88 -2.64
C LEU A 187 -13.06 19.87 -1.71
N GLU A 188 -12.41 20.35 -0.65
CA GLU A 188 -12.93 21.34 0.30
C GLU A 188 -13.56 22.58 -0.37
N PRO A 189 -12.99 23.20 -1.43
CA PRO A 189 -13.60 24.35 -2.11
C PRO A 189 -14.94 24.06 -2.80
N PHE A 190 -15.30 22.79 -2.97
CA PHE A 190 -16.57 22.34 -3.56
C PHE A 190 -17.61 21.90 -2.52
N GLY A 191 -17.27 21.91 -1.22
CA GLY A 191 -18.18 21.48 -0.14
C GLY A 191 -18.49 19.98 -0.13
N VAL A 192 -17.60 19.15 -0.70
CA VAL A 192 -17.74 17.69 -0.77
C VAL A 192 -16.44 16.99 -0.36
N ASN A 193 -16.55 15.71 -0.04
CA ASN A 193 -15.42 14.82 0.17
C ASN A 193 -15.77 13.38 -0.28
N VAL A 194 -14.84 12.44 -0.12
CA VAL A 194 -14.98 11.02 -0.44
C VAL A 194 -14.72 10.18 0.81
N VAL A 195 -15.16 8.92 0.80
CA VAL A 195 -14.74 7.93 1.80
C VAL A 195 -13.21 7.77 1.69
N GLY A 196 -12.48 8.07 2.76
CA GLY A 196 -11.01 8.22 2.72
C GLY A 196 -10.31 8.08 4.07
N GLY A 197 -8.97 8.17 4.08
CA GLY A 197 -8.14 8.00 5.28
C GLY A 197 -8.32 9.08 6.33
N ARG A 198 -8.15 8.71 7.61
CA ARG A 198 -8.53 9.51 8.79
C ARG A 198 -7.38 10.27 9.47
N VAL A 199 -6.14 9.99 9.08
CA VAL A 199 -4.92 10.62 9.63
C VAL A 199 -4.00 11.08 8.50
N THR A 200 -3.20 12.11 8.77
CA THR A 200 -2.29 12.75 7.80
C THR A 200 -1.22 11.79 7.24
N GLY A 201 -0.84 11.97 5.98
CA GLY A 201 0.25 11.23 5.33
C GLY A 201 -0.13 9.86 4.75
N VAL A 202 -1.38 9.41 4.95
CA VAL A 202 -1.85 8.12 4.41
C VAL A 202 -1.97 8.18 2.89
N GLY A 203 -1.19 7.36 2.19
CA GLY A 203 -1.13 7.34 0.73
C GLY A 203 -2.33 6.63 0.07
N VAL A 204 -3.13 7.39 -0.67
CA VAL A 204 -4.41 6.99 -1.29
C VAL A 204 -4.34 5.61 -1.96
N ALA A 205 -3.34 5.37 -2.80
CA ALA A 205 -3.21 4.12 -3.58
C ALA A 205 -3.17 2.83 -2.75
N GLY A 206 -2.49 2.83 -1.61
CA GLY A 206 -2.36 1.64 -0.77
C GLY A 206 -3.66 1.39 0.01
N PHE A 207 -4.07 2.42 0.74
CA PHE A 207 -5.28 2.45 1.55
C PHE A 207 -6.52 2.00 0.75
N THR A 208 -6.78 2.61 -0.41
CA THR A 208 -7.95 2.30 -1.25
C THR A 208 -7.91 0.87 -1.79
N LEU A 209 -6.76 0.37 -2.24
CA LEU A 209 -6.65 -0.98 -2.77
C LEU A 209 -6.65 -2.09 -1.71
N GLY A 210 -6.57 -1.73 -0.42
CA GLY A 210 -6.72 -2.65 0.72
C GLY A 210 -8.09 -2.61 1.42
N GLY A 211 -9.03 -1.74 0.99
CA GLY A 211 -10.38 -1.62 1.55
C GLY A 211 -10.73 -0.19 1.94
N GLY A 212 -10.04 0.34 2.97
CA GLY A 212 -10.11 1.73 3.40
C GLY A 212 -11.30 2.07 4.30
N PHE A 213 -11.12 1.91 5.62
CA PHE A 213 -12.04 2.43 6.66
C PHE A 213 -11.93 3.96 6.81
N SER A 214 -13.06 4.62 7.02
CA SER A 214 -13.19 6.08 7.12
C SER A 214 -14.17 6.47 8.23
N PHE A 215 -14.11 7.72 8.71
CA PHE A 215 -15.15 8.28 9.58
C PHE A 215 -16.55 8.23 8.93
N LEU A 216 -16.61 8.21 7.59
CA LEU A 216 -17.85 8.05 6.81
C LEU A 216 -18.30 6.60 6.61
N THR A 217 -17.58 5.58 7.12
CA THR A 217 -17.87 4.17 6.80
C THR A 217 -19.21 3.69 7.35
N ASN A 218 -19.67 4.24 8.47
CA ASN A 218 -21.01 3.98 9.00
C ASN A 218 -22.15 4.46 8.08
N GLN A 219 -21.90 5.39 7.14
CA GLN A 219 -22.89 5.91 6.19
C GLN A 219 -22.78 5.31 4.79
N TYR A 220 -21.56 5.04 4.32
CA TYR A 220 -21.29 4.73 2.90
C TYR A 220 -20.43 3.47 2.67
N GLY A 221 -20.07 2.74 3.73
CA GLY A 221 -19.24 1.53 3.66
C GLY A 221 -17.74 1.82 3.51
N LEU A 222 -17.00 0.88 2.93
CA LEU A 222 -15.55 1.02 2.74
C LEU A 222 -15.24 1.94 1.56
N THR A 223 -14.01 2.46 1.48
CA THR A 223 -13.54 3.29 0.35
C THR A 223 -13.67 2.57 -1.00
N ILE A 224 -13.52 1.24 -1.01
CA ILE A 224 -13.78 0.39 -2.17
C ILE A 224 -15.25 0.39 -2.63
N ASP A 225 -16.21 0.75 -1.78
CA ASP A 225 -17.65 0.70 -2.06
C ASP A 225 -18.20 1.99 -2.67
N SER A 226 -17.48 3.11 -2.54
CA SER A 226 -17.71 4.35 -3.29
C SER A 226 -17.09 4.32 -4.70
N MET A 227 -16.37 3.25 -5.06
CA MET A 227 -15.64 3.11 -6.33
C MET A 227 -16.55 3.08 -7.57
N VAL A 228 -16.18 3.85 -8.59
CA VAL A 228 -16.84 3.89 -9.92
C VAL A 228 -15.93 3.28 -10.99
N SER A 229 -14.65 3.65 -11.02
CA SER A 229 -13.68 3.12 -11.98
C SER A 229 -12.24 3.19 -11.51
N TYR A 230 -11.41 2.29 -12.03
CA TYR A 230 -9.95 2.30 -11.88
C TYR A 230 -9.32 2.57 -13.25
N ASP A 231 -8.49 3.60 -13.35
CA ASP A 231 -7.68 3.87 -14.54
C ASP A 231 -6.25 3.38 -14.29
N LEU A 232 -5.73 2.48 -15.13
CA LEU A 232 -4.54 1.68 -14.78
C LEU A 232 -3.70 1.22 -15.99
N VAL A 233 -2.41 0.98 -15.75
CA VAL A 233 -1.41 0.59 -16.76
C VAL A 233 -0.94 -0.85 -16.54
N LEU A 234 -1.09 -1.67 -17.58
CA LEU A 234 -0.83 -3.10 -17.55
C LEU A 234 0.66 -3.39 -17.66
N PRO A 235 1.17 -4.49 -17.08
CA PRO A 235 2.48 -5.03 -17.41
C PRO A 235 2.69 -5.46 -18.85
N ASN A 236 1.64 -5.58 -19.67
CA ASN A 236 1.79 -5.70 -21.12
C ASN A 236 1.94 -4.33 -21.84
N GLY A 237 1.79 -3.23 -21.09
CA GLY A 237 2.03 -1.84 -21.49
C GLY A 237 0.81 -1.04 -21.92
N THR A 238 -0.38 -1.66 -22.00
CA THR A 238 -1.63 -0.96 -22.30
C THR A 238 -2.07 -0.07 -21.13
N ALA A 239 -2.72 1.06 -21.41
CA ALA A 239 -3.43 1.88 -20.42
C ALA A 239 -4.94 1.72 -20.64
N THR A 240 -5.74 1.64 -19.58
CA THR A 240 -7.16 1.25 -19.69
C THR A 240 -7.98 1.48 -18.42
N THR A 241 -9.27 1.72 -18.61
CA THR A 241 -10.27 1.88 -17.55
C THR A 241 -10.95 0.55 -17.20
N VAL A 242 -11.13 0.30 -15.91
CA VAL A 242 -11.80 -0.86 -15.34
C VAL A 242 -13.02 -0.41 -14.53
N THR A 243 -14.18 -0.97 -14.87
CA THR A 243 -15.47 -0.73 -14.22
C THR A 243 -16.14 -2.08 -13.90
N ALA A 244 -17.11 -2.10 -13.00
CA ALA A 244 -17.91 -3.29 -12.73
C ALA A 244 -18.60 -3.88 -13.98
N SER A 245 -18.90 -3.05 -14.99
CA SER A 245 -19.55 -3.48 -16.25
C SER A 245 -18.58 -3.91 -17.35
N SER A 246 -17.35 -3.38 -17.38
CA SER A 246 -16.34 -3.77 -18.37
C SER A 246 -15.53 -4.98 -17.92
N ASN A 247 -15.26 -5.10 -16.61
CA ASN A 247 -14.40 -6.14 -16.02
C ASN A 247 -14.83 -6.44 -14.57
N PRO A 248 -15.95 -7.13 -14.36
CA PRO A 248 -16.47 -7.42 -13.02
C PRO A 248 -15.48 -8.20 -12.14
N ASP A 249 -14.81 -9.20 -12.71
CA ASP A 249 -13.81 -10.05 -12.07
C ASP A 249 -12.63 -9.25 -11.49
N LEU A 250 -12.08 -8.34 -12.29
CA LEU A 250 -10.95 -7.52 -11.88
C LEU A 250 -11.36 -6.34 -11.01
N PHE A 251 -12.52 -5.73 -11.28
CA PHE A 251 -13.06 -4.66 -10.45
C PHE A 251 -13.24 -5.18 -9.02
N TRP A 252 -13.82 -6.38 -8.87
CA TRP A 252 -13.90 -7.12 -7.60
C TRP A 252 -12.51 -7.37 -6.97
N ALA A 253 -11.50 -7.76 -7.76
CA ALA A 253 -10.16 -8.03 -7.25
C ALA A 253 -9.40 -6.77 -6.79
N LEU A 254 -9.62 -5.63 -7.43
CA LEU A 254 -9.06 -4.34 -7.02
C LEU A 254 -9.78 -3.73 -5.80
N LYS A 255 -10.99 -4.20 -5.48
CA LYS A 255 -11.66 -3.93 -4.20
C LYS A 255 -11.03 -4.79 -3.08
N GLY A 256 -9.86 -4.38 -2.59
CA GLY A 256 -9.19 -4.97 -1.41
C GLY A 256 -8.04 -5.95 -1.69
N GLY A 257 -7.89 -6.45 -2.92
CA GLY A 257 -6.83 -7.42 -3.28
C GLY A 257 -5.47 -6.81 -3.65
N PHE A 258 -5.24 -5.52 -3.40
CA PHE A 258 -4.01 -4.81 -3.79
C PHE A 258 -3.70 -4.91 -5.31
N ASN A 259 -2.41 -4.87 -5.68
CA ASN A 259 -1.94 -4.56 -7.04
C ASN A 259 -1.21 -5.72 -7.73
N ASN A 260 -1.65 -6.98 -7.60
CA ASN A 260 -0.85 -8.15 -8.02
C ASN A 260 -1.31 -8.94 -9.28
N PHE A 261 -2.10 -8.34 -10.19
CA PHE A 261 -2.78 -9.00 -11.34
C PHE A 261 -2.41 -8.35 -12.73
N ALA A 262 -2.18 -9.06 -13.87
CA ALA A 262 -1.69 -8.48 -15.17
C ALA A 262 -1.63 -9.26 -16.55
N SER A 263 -2.68 -9.28 -17.42
CA SER A 263 -2.90 -10.17 -18.61
C SER A 263 -1.87 -10.23 -19.76
N GLN A 264 -1.81 -11.40 -20.41
CA GLN A 264 -1.29 -11.61 -21.79
C GLN A 264 -2.32 -12.09 -22.85
N LYS A 265 -3.59 -12.35 -22.49
CA LYS A 265 -4.66 -12.69 -23.44
C LYS A 265 -5.97 -11.98 -23.05
N PHE A 266 -6.38 -11.01 -23.86
CA PHE A 266 -7.48 -10.06 -23.58
C PHE A 266 -7.20 -9.19 -22.33
N ASP A 267 -7.82 -8.00 -22.25
CA ASP A 267 -7.24 -6.86 -21.52
C ASP A 267 -7.28 -6.90 -19.98
N LYS A 268 -6.43 -6.05 -19.38
CA LYS A 268 -6.24 -5.71 -17.94
C LYS A 268 -5.32 -6.67 -17.17
N SER A 269 -4.88 -6.53 -15.91
CA SER A 269 -4.76 -5.39 -14.99
C SER A 269 -3.29 -4.92 -14.82
N GLY A 270 -2.98 -4.10 -13.81
CA GLY A 270 -1.63 -3.61 -13.53
C GLY A 270 -1.53 -2.55 -12.44
N ILE A 271 -0.72 -1.52 -12.69
CA ILE A 271 -0.51 -0.39 -11.78
C ILE A 271 -1.66 0.61 -11.95
N VAL A 272 -2.50 0.77 -10.93
CA VAL A 272 -3.53 1.83 -10.93
C VAL A 272 -2.86 3.20 -10.90
N THR A 273 -3.35 4.10 -11.75
CA THR A 273 -2.88 5.49 -11.92
C THR A 273 -3.89 6.51 -11.38
N GLN A 274 -5.20 6.22 -11.47
CA GLN A 274 -6.28 7.08 -10.97
C GLN A 274 -7.45 6.22 -10.46
N PHE A 275 -8.17 6.68 -9.45
CA PHE A 275 -9.47 6.17 -9.03
C PHE A 275 -10.56 7.17 -9.39
N THR A 276 -11.76 6.71 -9.70
CA THR A 276 -12.96 7.55 -9.70
C THR A 276 -13.85 7.10 -8.54
N LEU A 277 -14.05 7.96 -7.54
CA LEU A 277 -14.88 7.70 -6.37
C LEU A 277 -16.15 8.54 -6.41
N LYS A 278 -17.24 8.07 -5.82
CA LYS A 278 -18.38 8.92 -5.45
C LYS A 278 -17.94 9.92 -4.38
N ALA A 279 -18.40 11.16 -4.53
CA ALA A 279 -18.24 12.23 -3.55
C ALA A 279 -19.58 12.55 -2.88
N TYR A 280 -19.51 13.02 -1.65
CA TYR A 280 -20.61 13.24 -0.72
C TYR A 280 -20.46 14.63 -0.07
N PRO A 281 -21.56 15.32 0.30
CA PRO A 281 -21.48 16.44 1.24
C PRO A 281 -20.85 16.00 2.57
N GLN A 282 -20.30 16.94 3.34
CA GLN A 282 -19.59 16.61 4.59
C GLN A 282 -19.78 17.63 5.73
N GLY A 283 -19.80 17.13 6.96
CA GLY A 283 -19.75 17.86 8.23
C GLY A 283 -18.35 17.92 8.87
N GLU A 284 -18.28 17.80 10.20
CA GLU A 284 -17.21 18.38 11.03
C GLU A 284 -16.78 17.45 12.19
N GLY A 285 -15.76 17.82 12.99
CA GLY A 285 -15.29 17.00 14.13
C GLY A 285 -14.08 17.57 14.88
N GLY A 286 -13.54 16.86 15.86
CA GLY A 286 -12.40 17.31 16.68
C GLY A 286 -11.70 16.20 17.46
N ILE A 287 -10.81 16.58 18.39
CA ILE A 287 -9.98 15.63 19.16
C ILE A 287 -9.95 15.93 20.68
N ILE A 288 -9.71 14.88 21.47
CA ILE A 288 -9.43 14.92 22.92
C ILE A 288 -8.14 14.11 23.19
N LEU A 289 -7.31 14.60 24.12
CA LEU A 289 -6.16 13.88 24.68
C LEU A 289 -6.28 13.87 26.21
N THR A 290 -6.12 12.71 26.85
CA THR A 290 -6.28 12.53 28.29
C THR A 290 -5.38 11.41 28.86
N SER A 291 -5.19 11.41 30.18
CA SER A 291 -4.56 10.32 30.95
C SER A 291 -5.58 9.51 31.79
N GLU A 292 -6.88 9.79 31.64
CA GLU A 292 -7.96 9.18 32.42
C GLU A 292 -8.45 7.86 31.77
N ILE A 293 -7.57 6.86 31.72
CA ILE A 293 -7.70 5.67 30.86
C ILE A 293 -8.98 4.88 31.13
N ASP A 294 -9.28 4.54 32.40
CA ASP A 294 -10.49 3.84 32.84
C ASP A 294 -11.79 4.49 32.31
N GLN A 295 -11.80 5.82 32.22
CA GLN A 295 -12.95 6.60 31.75
C GLN A 295 -13.11 6.46 30.23
N VAL A 296 -12.00 6.44 29.48
CA VAL A 296 -11.99 6.24 28.02
C VAL A 296 -12.35 4.81 27.64
N GLU A 297 -11.88 3.82 28.39
CA GLU A 297 -12.30 2.41 28.21
C GLU A 297 -13.82 2.27 28.34
N THR A 298 -14.36 2.80 29.44
CA THR A 298 -15.80 2.79 29.75
C THR A 298 -16.60 3.49 28.66
N ALA A 299 -16.23 4.73 28.32
CA ALA A 299 -16.91 5.53 27.31
C ALA A 299 -16.84 4.89 25.90
N THR A 300 -15.74 4.21 25.55
CA THR A 300 -15.60 3.51 24.25
C THR A 300 -16.52 2.30 24.15
N ALA A 301 -16.61 1.48 25.22
CA ALA A 301 -17.55 0.36 25.27
C ALA A 301 -19.01 0.83 25.30
N ASN A 302 -19.33 1.88 26.07
CA ASN A 302 -20.66 2.46 26.12
C ASN A 302 -21.08 3.10 24.79
N PHE A 303 -20.17 3.80 24.11
CA PHE A 303 -20.42 4.34 22.77
C PHE A 303 -20.73 3.22 21.77
N TYR A 304 -19.90 2.16 21.69
CA TYR A 304 -20.16 1.04 20.80
C TYR A 304 -21.50 0.34 21.08
N ALA A 305 -21.85 0.16 22.36
CA ALA A 305 -23.08 -0.51 22.76
C ALA A 305 -24.37 0.28 22.48
N ASN A 306 -24.30 1.62 22.41
CA ASN A 306 -25.49 2.50 22.33
C ASN A 306 -25.58 3.33 21.03
N VAL A 307 -24.49 3.51 20.28
CA VAL A 307 -24.50 4.34 19.06
C VAL A 307 -25.36 3.71 17.97
N THR A 308 -26.28 4.50 17.43
CA THR A 308 -27.19 4.10 16.34
C THR A 308 -27.26 5.11 15.20
N ASP A 309 -26.74 6.33 15.39
CA ASP A 309 -26.62 7.32 14.31
C ASP A 309 -25.36 7.03 13.47
N PRO A 310 -25.49 6.72 12.16
CA PRO A 310 -24.35 6.43 11.31
C PRO A 310 -23.44 7.64 11.05
N LYS A 311 -23.84 8.86 11.43
CA LYS A 311 -23.00 10.06 11.33
C LYS A 311 -21.92 10.13 12.40
N ALA A 312 -22.11 9.45 13.52
CA ALA A 312 -21.17 9.41 14.63
C ALA A 312 -20.05 8.38 14.37
N SER A 313 -18.81 8.79 14.64
CA SER A 313 -17.65 7.90 14.59
C SER A 313 -16.58 8.40 15.56
N ILE A 314 -15.85 7.47 16.19
CA ILE A 314 -14.68 7.76 17.01
C ILE A 314 -13.51 6.86 16.62
N ILE A 315 -12.31 7.23 17.05
CA ILE A 315 -11.20 6.30 17.26
C ILE A 315 -10.69 6.55 18.68
N SER A 316 -10.58 5.50 19.49
CA SER A 316 -9.96 5.55 20.82
C SER A 316 -8.59 4.88 20.74
N THR A 317 -7.52 5.67 20.78
CA THR A 317 -6.13 5.22 20.65
C THR A 317 -5.45 5.25 22.02
N PHE A 318 -4.88 4.12 22.43
CA PHE A 318 -4.07 4.02 23.64
C PHE A 318 -2.60 3.99 23.25
N ASN A 319 -1.87 5.03 23.65
CA ASN A 319 -0.43 5.19 23.44
C ASN A 319 0.30 5.05 24.78
N TYR A 320 1.55 4.59 24.75
CA TYR A 320 2.46 4.71 25.89
C TYR A 320 3.71 5.51 25.49
N ASP A 321 3.95 6.63 26.17
CA ASP A 321 5.12 7.48 25.96
C ASP A 321 5.67 8.04 27.28
N LEU A 322 6.99 8.20 27.37
CA LEU A 322 7.74 8.73 28.53
C LEU A 322 7.42 8.10 29.91
N GLY A 323 6.77 6.93 29.95
CA GLY A 323 6.35 6.27 31.20
C GLY A 323 4.90 6.54 31.61
N LEU A 324 4.07 7.07 30.72
CA LEU A 324 2.65 7.33 30.91
C LEU A 324 1.83 6.71 29.78
N THR A 325 0.71 6.09 30.15
CA THR A 325 -0.36 5.74 29.22
C THR A 325 -1.19 6.99 28.91
N ILE A 326 -1.43 7.26 27.64
CA ILE A 326 -2.15 8.44 27.14
C ILE A 326 -3.21 7.95 26.15
N ALA A 327 -4.45 8.36 26.37
CA ALA A 327 -5.55 8.13 25.45
C ALA A 327 -5.76 9.34 24.52
N GLU A 328 -5.82 9.09 23.22
CA GLU A 328 -6.28 10.02 22.20
C GLU A 328 -7.65 9.57 21.70
N ILE A 329 -8.63 10.48 21.70
CA ILE A 329 -9.98 10.23 21.21
C ILE A 329 -10.24 11.18 20.04
N ASN A 330 -10.27 10.64 18.83
CA ASN A 330 -10.72 11.36 17.64
C ASN A 330 -12.25 11.24 17.58
N ILE A 331 -12.96 12.37 17.45
CA ILE A 331 -14.43 12.44 17.45
C ILE A 331 -14.91 13.10 16.14
N PHE A 332 -15.84 12.45 15.44
CA PHE A 332 -16.43 12.96 14.20
C PHE A 332 -17.96 12.86 14.21
N TYR A 333 -18.61 13.89 13.68
CA TYR A 333 -20.05 13.88 13.44
C TYR A 333 -20.41 14.60 12.13
N ASP A 334 -21.06 13.87 11.20
CA ASP A 334 -21.35 14.38 9.85
C ASP A 334 -22.56 15.34 9.78
N ALA A 335 -22.58 16.37 10.64
CA ALA A 335 -23.41 17.58 10.49
C ALA A 335 -22.82 18.75 11.32
N PRO A 336 -23.23 20.01 11.08
CA PRO A 336 -22.76 21.18 11.84
C PRO A 336 -23.19 21.23 13.33
N ALA A 337 -23.97 20.26 13.80
CA ALA A 337 -24.37 20.11 15.20
C ALA A 337 -24.68 18.64 15.50
N GLN A 338 -24.10 18.11 16.58
CA GLN A 338 -24.41 16.78 17.11
C GLN A 338 -25.70 16.79 17.94
N PRO A 339 -26.43 15.67 18.01
CA PRO A 339 -27.43 15.41 19.04
C PRO A 339 -26.81 15.38 20.45
N ASP A 340 -27.56 15.84 21.44
CA ASP A 340 -27.21 15.72 22.87
C ASP A 340 -26.99 14.23 23.26
N GLY A 341 -26.05 13.96 24.16
CA GLY A 341 -25.83 12.62 24.74
C GLY A 341 -24.85 11.72 23.98
N ILE A 342 -24.61 11.92 22.67
CA ILE A 342 -23.83 10.95 21.86
C ILE A 342 -22.35 10.87 22.26
N PHE A 343 -21.76 11.99 22.68
CA PHE A 343 -20.34 12.05 23.07
C PHE A 343 -20.14 12.56 24.51
N ASP A 344 -21.21 12.73 25.28
CA ASP A 344 -21.21 13.38 26.59
C ASP A 344 -20.27 12.69 27.59
N GLU A 345 -20.15 11.35 27.52
CA GLU A 345 -19.19 10.60 28.33
C GLU A 345 -17.75 11.01 28.04
N PHE A 346 -17.34 11.15 26.76
CA PHE A 346 -16.00 11.61 26.38
C PHE A 346 -15.78 13.10 26.69
N LEU A 347 -16.81 13.93 26.51
CA LEU A 347 -16.76 15.37 26.77
C LEU A 347 -16.63 15.70 28.27
N ALA A 348 -17.06 14.78 29.15
CA ALA A 348 -16.92 14.90 30.59
C ALA A 348 -15.53 14.50 31.12
N ILE A 349 -14.71 13.78 30.35
CA ILE A 349 -13.40 13.28 30.79
C ILE A 349 -12.43 14.47 30.96
N PRO A 350 -11.72 14.58 32.11
CA PRO A 350 -10.64 15.55 32.28
C PRO A 350 -9.57 15.44 31.18
N ALA A 351 -9.46 16.47 30.35
CA ALA A 351 -8.54 16.47 29.21
C ALA A 351 -7.21 17.16 29.51
N LEU A 352 -6.11 16.59 29.01
CA LEU A 352 -4.78 17.23 28.92
C LEU A 352 -4.74 18.24 27.77
N LEU A 353 -5.44 17.93 26.67
CA LEU A 353 -5.74 18.85 25.58
C LEU A 353 -7.11 18.49 25.00
N GLN A 354 -7.94 19.50 24.69
CA GLN A 354 -9.21 19.32 24.00
C GLN A 354 -9.27 20.34 22.86
N ASP A 355 -9.46 19.85 21.63
CA ASP A 355 -9.54 20.66 20.42
C ASP A 355 -10.75 20.21 19.58
N ILE A 356 -11.94 20.52 20.11
CA ILE A 356 -13.22 20.22 19.49
C ILE A 356 -13.84 21.49 18.92
N SER A 357 -14.11 21.51 17.62
CA SER A 357 -14.89 22.57 16.99
C SER A 357 -15.50 22.12 15.67
N THR A 358 -16.58 22.79 15.27
CA THR A 358 -16.85 23.12 13.86
C THR A 358 -15.54 23.43 13.12
N ARG A 359 -15.22 22.62 12.10
CA ARG A 359 -14.00 22.69 11.26
C ARG A 359 -14.17 21.78 10.04
N SER A 360 -13.41 22.06 8.98
CA SER A 360 -13.35 21.17 7.82
C SER A 360 -12.65 19.84 8.14
N PHE A 361 -12.95 18.80 7.36
CA PHE A 361 -12.34 17.48 7.51
C PHE A 361 -10.82 17.47 7.30
N LEU A 362 -10.28 18.35 6.45
CA LEU A 362 -8.83 18.54 6.34
C LEU A 362 -8.26 19.06 7.67
N SER A 363 -8.92 20.04 8.29
CA SER A 363 -8.52 20.56 9.60
C SER A 363 -8.64 19.53 10.73
N LEU A 364 -9.57 18.57 10.63
CA LEU A 364 -9.66 17.43 11.55
C LEU A 364 -8.48 16.47 11.34
N VAL A 365 -8.27 15.98 10.12
CA VAL A 365 -7.22 15.01 9.76
C VAL A 365 -5.79 15.54 10.02
N LEU A 366 -5.61 16.87 10.01
CA LEU A 366 -4.36 17.55 10.36
C LEU A 366 -4.21 17.88 11.86
N SER A 367 -5.26 17.73 12.68
CA SER A 367 -5.19 18.03 14.13
C SER A 367 -4.63 16.87 14.95
N ALA A 368 -4.81 15.62 14.51
CA ALA A 368 -4.26 14.43 15.17
C ALA A 368 -2.71 14.37 15.02
N PRO A 369 -1.95 14.08 16.09
CA PRO A 369 -0.48 14.09 16.11
C PRO A 369 0.19 12.88 15.43
N SER A 370 -0.41 12.27 14.40
CA SER A 370 0.02 10.98 13.82
C SER A 370 1.41 10.95 13.17
N ASN A 371 2.11 12.10 13.13
CA ASN A 371 3.48 12.22 12.63
C ASN A 371 4.58 12.04 13.70
N VAL A 372 4.25 11.82 14.99
CA VAL A 372 5.25 11.72 16.10
C VAL A 372 6.36 10.69 15.82
N THR A 373 6.04 9.54 15.23
CA THR A 373 7.02 8.48 14.92
C THR A 373 7.75 8.66 13.58
N THR A 374 7.67 9.84 12.95
CA THR A 374 8.28 10.10 11.64
C THR A 374 9.78 9.83 11.63
N GLY A 375 10.21 8.90 10.79
CA GLY A 375 11.62 8.51 10.63
C GLY A 375 12.07 7.35 11.51
N LEU A 376 11.22 6.88 12.44
CA LEU A 376 11.41 5.58 13.08
C LEU A 376 11.19 4.43 12.08
N ARG A 377 11.55 3.24 12.52
CA ARG A 377 11.06 1.97 11.98
C ARG A 377 9.67 1.73 12.56
N GLY A 378 8.84 0.94 11.88
CA GLY A 378 7.53 0.59 12.41
C GLY A 378 6.93 -0.60 11.67
N TYR A 379 5.97 -1.27 12.33
CA TYR A 379 5.07 -2.28 11.76
C TYR A 379 3.65 -1.97 12.21
N PHE A 380 2.69 -2.40 11.40
CA PHE A 380 1.30 -2.57 11.82
C PHE A 380 1.05 -4.08 11.97
N ASP A 381 0.15 -4.45 12.86
CA ASP A 381 -0.59 -5.71 12.83
C ASP A 381 -2.05 -5.44 13.24
N THR A 382 -2.92 -6.46 13.24
CA THR A 382 -4.35 -6.23 13.56
C THR A 382 -5.06 -7.44 14.14
N VAL A 383 -6.05 -7.17 15.00
CA VAL A 383 -7.13 -8.10 15.34
C VAL A 383 -8.43 -7.57 14.75
N SER A 384 -9.28 -8.44 14.23
CA SER A 384 -10.59 -8.06 13.70
C SER A 384 -11.69 -8.54 14.66
N LEU A 385 -12.14 -7.63 15.51
CA LEU A 385 -13.17 -7.84 16.53
C LEU A 385 -14.57 -7.83 15.89
N TYR A 386 -15.56 -8.35 16.62
CA TYR A 386 -16.99 -8.27 16.27
C TYR A 386 -17.82 -7.48 17.29
N GLU A 387 -17.27 -7.26 18.49
CA GLU A 387 -17.88 -6.50 19.59
C GLU A 387 -16.76 -5.78 20.35
N ILE A 388 -17.08 -4.63 20.94
CA ILE A 388 -16.22 -3.92 21.90
C ILE A 388 -16.91 -3.99 23.26
N THR A 389 -16.33 -4.78 24.15
CA THR A 389 -16.80 -5.00 25.54
C THR A 389 -15.82 -4.39 26.54
N PRO A 390 -16.21 -4.12 27.80
CA PRO A 390 -15.28 -3.65 28.83
C PRO A 390 -14.07 -4.57 29.00
N SER A 391 -14.25 -5.90 28.92
CA SER A 391 -13.16 -6.87 29.10
C SER A 391 -12.17 -6.95 27.94
N ILE A 392 -12.51 -6.49 26.72
CA ILE A 392 -11.52 -6.36 25.64
C ILE A 392 -10.84 -4.99 25.65
N MET A 393 -11.52 -3.94 26.13
CA MET A 393 -10.87 -2.64 26.39
C MET A 393 -9.78 -2.78 27.48
N GLU A 394 -10.12 -3.40 28.61
CA GLU A 394 -9.21 -3.70 29.71
C GLU A 394 -7.98 -4.47 29.21
N ALA A 395 -8.20 -5.48 28.36
CA ALA A 395 -7.10 -6.28 27.79
C ALA A 395 -6.22 -5.51 26.80
N ILE A 396 -6.79 -4.60 26.00
CA ILE A 396 -6.05 -3.75 25.06
C ILE A 396 -5.16 -2.76 25.83
N VAL A 397 -5.66 -2.15 26.89
CA VAL A 397 -4.87 -1.26 27.76
C VAL A 397 -3.78 -2.03 28.50
N ASN A 398 -4.10 -3.18 29.10
CA ASN A 398 -3.10 -4.03 29.75
C ASN A 398 -1.98 -4.47 28.78
N GLU A 399 -2.30 -4.84 27.54
CA GLU A 399 -1.30 -5.17 26.51
C GLU A 399 -0.45 -3.94 26.12
N THR A 400 -1.06 -2.76 26.01
CA THR A 400 -0.37 -1.48 25.75
C THR A 400 0.69 -1.21 26.82
N GLU A 401 0.34 -1.32 28.10
CA GLU A 401 1.27 -1.09 29.21
C GLU A 401 2.31 -2.21 29.36
N PHE A 402 1.88 -3.47 29.20
CA PHE A 402 2.73 -4.65 29.35
C PHE A 402 3.87 -4.67 28.33
N TRP A 403 3.59 -4.54 27.04
CA TRP A 403 4.63 -4.59 26.02
C TRP A 403 5.54 -3.37 26.08
N SER A 404 4.99 -2.19 26.35
CA SER A 404 5.79 -0.98 26.55
C SER A 404 6.79 -1.14 27.69
N SER A 405 6.32 -1.58 28.86
CA SER A 405 7.14 -1.74 30.05
C SER A 405 8.22 -2.81 29.89
N ASN A 406 7.88 -3.95 29.29
CA ASN A 406 8.83 -5.05 29.09
C ASN A 406 9.90 -4.74 28.02
N LEU A 407 9.55 -3.99 26.97
CA LEU A 407 10.46 -3.74 25.84
C LEU A 407 11.27 -2.44 25.98
N ALA A 408 10.87 -1.49 26.84
CA ALA A 408 11.50 -0.16 26.97
C ALA A 408 13.02 -0.17 27.20
N LEU A 409 13.56 -1.21 27.86
CA LEU A 409 15.00 -1.34 28.12
C LEU A 409 15.77 -2.08 27.01
N GLU A 410 15.09 -2.87 26.17
CA GLU A 410 15.72 -3.63 25.06
C GLU A 410 15.55 -2.96 23.69
N VAL A 411 14.54 -2.10 23.52
CA VAL A 411 14.17 -1.50 22.23
C VAL A 411 14.32 0.04 22.28
N PRO A 412 15.47 0.60 21.84
CA PRO A 412 15.67 2.05 21.82
C PRO A 412 14.71 2.77 20.88
N GLY A 413 14.04 3.80 21.41
CA GLY A 413 13.05 4.60 20.67
C GLY A 413 11.76 3.84 20.38
N LEU A 414 11.39 2.90 21.27
CA LEU A 414 10.10 2.22 21.24
C LEU A 414 8.94 3.21 21.34
N PHE A 415 7.90 2.96 20.55
CA PHE A 415 6.57 3.55 20.67
C PHE A 415 5.55 2.41 20.50
N VAL A 416 4.50 2.37 21.33
CA VAL A 416 3.47 1.33 21.33
C VAL A 416 2.10 2.01 21.33
N SER A 417 1.22 1.53 20.46
CA SER A 417 -0.06 2.15 20.17
C SER A 417 -1.10 1.13 19.73
N TYR A 418 -2.32 1.25 20.24
CA TYR A 418 -3.46 0.40 19.92
C TYR A 418 -4.67 1.28 19.58
N ASP A 419 -5.17 1.24 18.34
CA ASP A 419 -6.34 2.03 17.89
C ASP A 419 -7.61 1.19 17.88
N VAL A 420 -8.60 1.55 18.69
CA VAL A 420 -9.93 0.92 18.72
C VAL A 420 -10.88 1.68 17.80
N GLU A 421 -11.39 1.00 16.77
CA GLU A 421 -12.23 1.59 15.72
C GLU A 421 -13.67 1.03 15.73
N PRO A 422 -14.61 1.61 16.50
CA PRO A 422 -16.02 1.20 16.49
C PRO A 422 -16.74 1.60 15.20
N PHE A 423 -17.47 0.63 14.63
CA PHE A 423 -18.35 0.79 13.47
C PHE A 423 -19.69 0.10 13.73
N LEU A 424 -20.75 0.55 13.07
CA LEU A 424 -22.06 -0.09 13.16
C LEU A 424 -22.02 -1.50 12.54
N PRO A 425 -22.70 -2.51 13.14
CA PRO A 425 -22.67 -3.91 12.66
C PRO A 425 -23.09 -4.10 11.19
N ASN A 426 -23.82 -3.14 10.61
CA ASN A 426 -24.27 -3.13 9.22
C ASN A 426 -23.40 -2.30 8.25
N ALA A 427 -22.31 -1.65 8.68
CA ALA A 427 -21.50 -0.79 7.80
C ALA A 427 -20.98 -1.49 6.51
N PHE A 428 -20.81 -2.81 6.50
CA PHE A 428 -20.46 -3.55 5.27
C PHE A 428 -21.62 -3.72 4.26
N SER A 429 -22.88 -3.45 4.65
CA SER A 429 -24.06 -3.65 3.78
C SER A 429 -24.21 -2.61 2.67
N TYR A 430 -23.50 -1.47 2.74
CA TYR A 430 -23.53 -0.43 1.70
C TYR A 430 -22.79 -0.83 0.40
N GLY A 431 -21.99 -1.91 0.45
CA GLY A 431 -21.10 -2.31 -0.64
C GLY A 431 -21.41 -3.67 -1.25
N SER A 432 -21.07 -3.81 -2.53
CA SER A 432 -21.06 -5.11 -3.24
C SER A 432 -19.91 -6.00 -2.78
N ASP A 433 -20.01 -7.29 -3.09
CA ASP A 433 -18.92 -8.26 -3.04
C ASP A 433 -17.59 -7.69 -3.56
N SER A 434 -16.51 -8.13 -2.93
CA SER A 434 -15.15 -7.65 -3.13
C SER A 434 -14.13 -8.69 -2.66
N ALA A 435 -12.87 -8.53 -3.06
CA ALA A 435 -11.79 -9.43 -2.62
C ALA A 435 -11.61 -9.42 -1.10
N TRP A 436 -11.66 -8.23 -0.50
CA TRP A 436 -11.81 -8.00 0.94
C TRP A 436 -12.99 -7.05 1.21
N PRO A 437 -13.76 -7.20 2.31
CA PRO A 437 -13.77 -8.35 3.21
C PRO A 437 -14.30 -9.62 2.50
N PRO A 438 -13.88 -10.83 2.90
CA PRO A 438 -14.30 -12.07 2.24
C PRO A 438 -15.75 -12.47 2.54
N THR A 439 -16.38 -11.86 3.56
CA THR A 439 -17.82 -11.88 3.78
C THR A 439 -18.30 -10.48 4.17
N ARG A 440 -19.57 -10.18 3.88
CA ARG A 440 -20.26 -8.94 4.30
C ARG A 440 -21.43 -9.21 5.25
N THR A 441 -21.53 -10.42 5.79
CA THR A 441 -22.61 -10.83 6.73
C THR A 441 -22.58 -10.08 8.05
N GLN A 442 -21.41 -9.59 8.48
CA GLN A 442 -21.20 -8.79 9.68
C GLN A 442 -20.00 -7.86 9.44
N THR A 443 -20.07 -6.62 9.91
CA THR A 443 -18.90 -5.70 9.93
C THR A 443 -17.85 -6.22 10.91
N VAL A 444 -16.58 -6.26 10.50
CA VAL A 444 -15.46 -6.41 11.44
C VAL A 444 -14.98 -5.05 11.92
N LEU A 445 -14.62 -4.99 13.20
CA LEU A 445 -14.06 -3.83 13.88
C LEU A 445 -12.54 -4.01 13.94
N PRO A 446 -11.74 -3.24 13.17
CA PRO A 446 -10.30 -3.39 13.17
C PRO A 446 -9.71 -2.77 14.45
N LEU A 447 -9.05 -3.58 15.26
CA LEU A 447 -8.04 -3.11 16.20
C LEU A 447 -6.74 -2.92 15.41
N ASN A 448 -6.23 -1.70 15.33
CA ASN A 448 -4.86 -1.47 14.85
C ASN A 448 -3.88 -1.73 15.98
N ILE A 449 -2.75 -2.36 15.67
CA ILE A 449 -1.63 -2.52 16.61
C ILE A 449 -0.40 -1.91 15.91
N TYR A 450 0.09 -0.78 16.41
CA TYR A 450 1.20 -0.05 15.81
C TYR A 450 2.38 0.07 16.77
N TYR A 451 3.54 -0.47 16.36
CA TYR A 451 4.78 -0.37 17.12
C TYR A 451 5.83 0.37 16.28
N GLY A 452 6.46 1.38 16.88
CA GLY A 452 7.61 2.11 16.34
C GLY A 452 8.91 1.78 17.09
N TRP A 453 10.07 1.79 16.42
CA TRP A 453 11.38 1.60 17.07
C TRP A 453 12.55 2.21 16.29
N GLY A 454 13.71 2.42 16.93
CA GLY A 454 14.86 3.07 16.31
C GLY A 454 15.79 2.17 15.47
N LEU A 455 15.98 0.89 15.85
CA LEU A 455 17.13 0.08 15.39
C LEU A 455 16.76 -1.20 14.62
N GLU A 456 17.47 -1.48 13.51
CA GLU A 456 17.32 -2.72 12.70
C GLU A 456 17.56 -4.02 13.49
N ALA A 457 18.24 -3.95 14.63
CA ALA A 457 18.47 -5.09 15.52
C ALA A 457 17.18 -5.65 16.13
N SER A 458 16.19 -4.79 16.40
CA SER A 458 14.95 -5.15 17.09
C SER A 458 13.84 -5.65 16.16
N ASP A 459 14.01 -5.57 14.84
CA ASP A 459 12.98 -5.93 13.83
C ASP A 459 12.36 -7.32 14.07
N SER A 460 13.17 -8.32 14.41
CA SER A 460 12.71 -9.70 14.63
C SER A 460 11.95 -9.85 15.95
N LEU A 461 12.30 -9.05 16.96
CA LEU A 461 11.64 -9.07 18.26
C LEU A 461 10.27 -8.40 18.16
N ILE A 462 10.18 -7.22 17.53
CA ILE A 462 8.92 -6.50 17.35
C ILE A 462 7.92 -7.31 16.52
N ASN A 463 8.36 -7.94 15.42
CA ASN A 463 7.50 -8.83 14.62
C ASN A 463 7.04 -10.09 15.35
N GLN A 464 7.77 -10.56 16.37
CA GLN A 464 7.32 -11.67 17.22
C GLN A 464 6.28 -11.19 18.23
N VAL A 465 6.59 -10.16 19.03
CA VAL A 465 5.71 -9.71 20.13
C VAL A 465 4.40 -9.10 19.66
N MET A 466 4.36 -8.43 18.50
CA MET A 466 3.10 -7.97 17.90
C MET A 466 2.20 -9.14 17.51
N GLN A 467 2.76 -10.21 16.92
CA GLN A 467 2.00 -11.43 16.59
C GLN A 467 1.56 -12.18 17.86
N GLU A 468 2.35 -12.14 18.93
CA GLU A 468 2.01 -12.70 20.24
C GLU A 468 0.82 -11.94 20.87
N SER A 469 0.87 -10.61 20.87
CA SER A 469 -0.21 -9.73 21.33
C SER A 469 -1.50 -9.90 20.53
N ALA A 470 -1.41 -9.83 19.19
CA ALA A 470 -2.55 -10.05 18.30
C ALA A 470 -3.16 -11.44 18.51
N SER A 471 -2.33 -12.47 18.71
CA SER A 471 -2.80 -13.83 19.00
C SER A 471 -3.48 -13.94 20.36
N TYR A 472 -3.00 -13.24 21.39
CA TYR A 472 -3.63 -13.21 22.72
C TYR A 472 -5.01 -12.53 22.67
N LEU A 473 -5.09 -11.31 22.13
CA LEU A 473 -6.33 -10.55 22.04
C LEU A 473 -7.37 -11.24 21.13
N ALA A 474 -6.94 -11.84 20.01
CA ALA A 474 -7.83 -12.61 19.14
C ALA A 474 -8.35 -13.91 19.78
N GLN A 475 -7.59 -14.53 20.69
CA GLN A 475 -8.05 -15.67 21.48
C GLN A 475 -9.04 -15.23 22.57
N LEU A 476 -8.73 -14.14 23.29
CA LEU A 476 -9.57 -13.60 24.36
C LEU A 476 -10.96 -13.17 23.86
N ALA A 477 -11.02 -12.49 22.71
CA ALA A 477 -12.26 -12.11 22.06
C ALA A 477 -12.93 -13.25 21.25
N GLY A 478 -12.30 -14.43 21.14
CA GLY A 478 -12.84 -15.57 20.38
C GLY A 478 -12.85 -15.39 18.85
N VAL A 479 -12.11 -14.40 18.32
CA VAL A 479 -12.13 -13.98 16.90
C VAL A 479 -10.94 -14.47 16.07
N ALA A 480 -10.22 -15.50 16.52
CA ALA A 480 -9.02 -16.03 15.84
C ALA A 480 -9.23 -16.54 14.40
N SER A 481 -10.47 -16.61 13.90
CA SER A 481 -10.84 -16.93 12.52
C SER A 481 -11.43 -15.74 11.73
N ALA A 482 -11.51 -14.55 12.32
CA ALA A 482 -12.00 -13.35 11.64
C ALA A 482 -11.03 -12.85 10.57
N ALA A 483 -11.58 -12.23 9.52
CA ALA A 483 -10.81 -11.82 8.34
C ALA A 483 -10.02 -10.52 8.61
N LEU A 484 -8.72 -10.66 8.85
CA LEU A 484 -7.80 -9.57 9.18
C LEU A 484 -7.75 -8.49 8.11
N TYR A 485 -7.64 -7.22 8.53
CA TYR A 485 -7.67 -6.06 7.62
C TYR A 485 -6.35 -5.90 6.82
N PRO A 486 -6.34 -6.03 5.48
CA PRO A 486 -5.11 -6.13 4.67
C PRO A 486 -4.22 -4.87 4.59
N ASN A 487 -4.66 -3.74 5.14
CA ASN A 487 -3.83 -2.53 5.28
C ASN A 487 -3.01 -2.51 6.58
N TYR A 488 -3.46 -3.21 7.62
CA TYR A 488 -2.78 -3.27 8.92
C TYR A 488 -2.01 -4.60 9.12
N ALA A 489 -2.51 -5.72 8.60
CA ALA A 489 -1.90 -7.05 8.77
C ALA A 489 -0.38 -7.09 8.49
N ILE A 490 0.38 -7.71 9.40
CA ILE A 490 1.85 -7.74 9.35
C ILE A 490 2.39 -8.58 8.18
N TYR A 491 3.59 -8.23 7.68
CA TYR A 491 4.09 -8.67 6.37
C TYR A 491 4.17 -10.21 6.13
N ASP A 492 4.13 -11.02 7.17
CA ASP A 492 4.14 -12.49 7.14
C ASP A 492 2.77 -13.15 7.38
N THR A 493 1.69 -12.39 7.59
CA THR A 493 0.30 -12.89 7.71
C THR A 493 -0.09 -13.78 6.51
N PRO A 494 -0.60 -15.02 6.72
CA PRO A 494 -1.09 -15.87 5.65
C PRO A 494 -2.29 -15.26 4.92
N LEU A 495 -2.37 -15.43 3.60
CA LEU A 495 -3.47 -14.89 2.79
C LEU A 495 -4.85 -15.39 3.23
N ALA A 496 -4.96 -16.63 3.70
CA ALA A 496 -6.22 -17.19 4.18
C ALA A 496 -6.80 -16.40 5.38
N ASN A 497 -5.95 -15.84 6.25
CA ASN A 497 -6.36 -15.05 7.40
C ASN A 497 -6.95 -13.69 7.01
N MET A 498 -6.65 -13.19 5.80
CA MET A 498 -7.22 -11.95 5.26
C MET A 498 -8.41 -12.22 4.32
N TYR A 499 -8.25 -13.16 3.39
CA TYR A 499 -9.15 -13.33 2.24
C TYR A 499 -9.97 -14.63 2.27
N GLY A 500 -9.76 -15.54 3.24
CA GLY A 500 -10.51 -16.80 3.33
C GLY A 500 -10.54 -17.58 2.01
N ASP A 501 -11.73 -17.99 1.57
CA ASP A 501 -11.94 -18.72 0.31
C ASP A 501 -11.65 -17.87 -0.94
N ASN A 502 -11.69 -16.53 -0.86
CA ASN A 502 -11.38 -15.64 -1.98
C ASN A 502 -9.94 -15.79 -2.48
N VAL A 503 -9.02 -16.37 -1.69
CA VAL A 503 -7.63 -16.64 -2.12
C VAL A 503 -7.60 -17.42 -3.44
N ALA A 504 -8.46 -18.42 -3.62
CA ALA A 504 -8.48 -19.22 -4.85
C ALA A 504 -8.88 -18.40 -6.08
N MET A 505 -9.94 -17.58 -5.96
CA MET A 505 -10.40 -16.67 -7.01
C MET A 505 -9.35 -15.59 -7.31
N LEU A 506 -8.69 -15.05 -6.29
CA LEU A 506 -7.58 -14.09 -6.46
C LEU A 506 -6.36 -14.72 -7.15
N GLN A 507 -6.10 -16.02 -6.96
CA GLN A 507 -5.06 -16.76 -7.66
C GLN A 507 -5.42 -17.12 -9.11
N GLU A 508 -6.68 -17.44 -9.40
CA GLU A 508 -7.18 -17.63 -10.76
C GLU A 508 -7.14 -16.31 -11.54
N ILE A 509 -7.67 -15.23 -10.97
CA ILE A 509 -7.54 -13.87 -11.47
C ILE A 509 -6.06 -13.52 -11.64
N LYS A 510 -5.17 -13.84 -10.69
CA LYS A 510 -3.73 -13.64 -10.87
C LYS A 510 -3.10 -14.53 -11.97
N THR A 511 -3.75 -15.59 -12.44
CA THR A 511 -3.23 -16.47 -13.49
C THR A 511 -3.77 -16.11 -14.88
N GLN A 512 -5.08 -15.83 -14.99
CA GLN A 512 -5.71 -15.19 -16.16
C GLN A 512 -5.02 -13.86 -16.44
N TYR A 513 -4.85 -13.07 -15.38
CA TYR A 513 -4.15 -11.81 -15.44
C TYR A 513 -2.62 -12.02 -15.41
N ASP A 514 -1.87 -12.26 -14.34
CA ASP A 514 -0.38 -12.17 -14.33
C ASP A 514 0.46 -13.47 -14.62
N PRO A 515 0.45 -14.13 -15.82
CA PRO A 515 1.13 -15.42 -16.01
C PRO A 515 2.67 -15.31 -16.06
N ASP A 516 3.21 -14.15 -16.45
CA ASP A 516 4.66 -13.88 -16.41
C ASP A 516 5.13 -13.40 -15.01
N ASN A 517 4.18 -13.32 -14.05
CA ASN A 517 4.34 -12.90 -12.66
C ASN A 517 5.12 -11.58 -12.47
N VAL A 518 4.76 -10.57 -13.27
CA VAL A 518 5.38 -9.25 -13.30
C VAL A 518 4.96 -8.40 -12.10
N MET A 519 3.72 -8.50 -11.62
CA MET A 519 3.25 -7.66 -10.51
C MET A 519 3.75 -8.12 -9.13
N ASN A 520 4.30 -9.33 -9.01
CA ASN A 520 5.13 -9.70 -7.86
C ASN A 520 6.35 -8.77 -7.70
N LEU A 521 6.80 -8.14 -8.80
CA LEU A 521 7.80 -7.07 -8.74
C LEU A 521 7.26 -5.74 -8.20
N ALA A 522 5.94 -5.50 -8.12
CA ALA A 522 5.35 -4.22 -7.73
C ALA A 522 5.34 -3.95 -6.22
N GLY A 523 5.22 -4.98 -5.37
CA GLY A 523 5.03 -4.83 -3.92
C GLY A 523 3.77 -5.56 -3.45
N GLY A 524 3.32 -5.34 -2.21
CA GLY A 524 2.09 -5.90 -1.67
C GLY A 524 2.08 -7.42 -1.47
N TRP A 525 0.91 -7.93 -1.09
CA TRP A 525 0.59 -9.35 -0.87
C TRP A 525 0.88 -10.26 -2.07
N LYS A 526 0.99 -11.58 -1.83
CA LYS A 526 1.58 -12.53 -2.79
C LYS A 526 0.72 -13.78 -3.00
N PHE A 527 -0.38 -13.59 -3.72
CA PHE A 527 -1.18 -14.65 -4.34
C PHE A 527 -0.30 -15.49 -5.30
#